data_AF-A0A1Y2ELF0-F1
#
_entry.id   AF-A0A1Y2ELF0-F1
#
_cell.length_a   1.000
_cell.length_b   1.000
_cell.length_c   1.000
_cell.angle_alpha   90.00
_cell.angle_beta   90.00
_cell.angle_gamma   90.00
#
_symmetry.space_group_name_H-M   'P 1'
#
loop_
_entity.id
_entity.type
_entity.pdbx_description
1 polymer ?
#
loop_
_entity_poly.entity_id
_entity_poly.type
_entity_poly.pdbx_seq_one_letter_code
_entity_poly.pdbx_strand_id
1 'polypeptide(L)'
;MSEERKLIVGPEKVEPPYPIYLKGIITRGFGRGSRELGVPTANLPQDVADSASSVLETGVYYGWARACHNDNVYPMVMSYGWNPYYKNEKRSAEVHLINTFPEDFYGDELRVIVLSYIRPELNYSSLGNFILFYFFL
;
A
#
# COMPACT_ATOMS: atom_id res chain seq x y z
N MET A 1 -17.01 -13.90 -15.97
CA MET A 1 -16.15 -13.37 -17.04
C MET A 1 -15.09 -12.52 -16.33
N SER A 2 -13.84 -12.98 -16.28
CA SER A 2 -12.77 -12.19 -15.69
C SER A 2 -12.53 -10.99 -16.60
N GLU A 3 -12.81 -9.78 -16.11
CA GLU A 3 -12.36 -8.58 -16.82
C GLU A 3 -10.84 -8.67 -16.98
N GLU A 4 -10.38 -8.53 -18.21
CA GLU A 4 -8.95 -8.54 -18.54
C GLU A 4 -8.28 -7.33 -17.87
N ARG A 5 -7.29 -7.60 -17.02
CA ARG A 5 -6.61 -6.55 -16.27
C ARG A 5 -5.77 -5.70 -17.20
N LYS A 6 -6.00 -4.39 -17.15
CA LYS A 6 -5.14 -3.41 -17.82
C LYS A 6 -3.76 -3.41 -17.17
N LEU A 7 -2.71 -3.51 -17.97
CA LEU A 7 -1.32 -3.45 -17.51
C LEU A 7 -0.89 -2.04 -17.08
N ILE A 8 -1.56 -1.01 -17.58
CA ILE A 8 -1.30 0.40 -17.29
C ILE A 8 -2.62 1.06 -16.90
N VAL A 9 -2.60 1.85 -15.83
CA VAL A 9 -3.77 2.54 -15.27
C VAL A 9 -3.42 3.98 -14.88
N GLY A 10 -4.44 4.83 -14.90
CA GLY A 10 -4.32 6.27 -14.68
C GLY A 10 -4.09 7.08 -15.96
N PRO A 11 -4.25 8.41 -15.89
CA PRO A 11 -4.01 9.35 -17.00
C PRO A 11 -2.52 9.51 -17.33
N GLU A 12 -2.21 10.07 -18.50
CA GLU A 12 -0.82 10.38 -18.91
C GLU A 12 -0.15 11.45 -18.02
N LYS A 13 -0.95 12.30 -17.38
CA LYS A 13 -0.51 13.35 -16.46
C LYS A 13 -1.22 13.17 -15.13
N VAL A 14 -0.52 13.45 -14.02
CA VAL A 14 -1.13 13.40 -12.69
C VAL A 14 -2.27 14.42 -12.60
N GLU A 15 -3.45 13.95 -12.20
CA GLU A 15 -4.68 14.75 -12.10
C GLU A 15 -5.20 14.76 -10.66
N PRO A 16 -5.91 15.83 -10.24
CA PRO A 16 -6.56 15.88 -8.93
C PRO A 16 -7.44 14.64 -8.66
N PRO A 17 -7.44 14.09 -7.43
CA PRO A 17 -6.88 14.66 -6.20
C PRO A 17 -5.38 14.40 -5.99
N TYR A 18 -4.69 13.75 -6.94
CA TYR A 18 -3.27 13.43 -6.84
C TYR A 18 -2.39 14.63 -7.23
N PRO A 19 -1.15 14.74 -6.71
CA PRO A 19 -0.51 13.82 -5.77
C PRO A 19 -1.02 13.98 -4.33
N ILE A 20 -1.19 12.85 -3.64
CA ILE A 20 -1.53 12.83 -2.20
C ILE A 20 -0.27 12.47 -1.42
N TYR A 21 0.04 13.27 -0.41
CA TYR A 21 1.23 13.10 0.41
C TYR A 21 0.87 12.50 1.76
N LEU A 22 1.45 11.35 2.08
CA LEU A 22 1.33 10.72 3.39
C LEU A 22 2.71 10.62 4.05
N LYS A 23 2.74 10.73 5.37
CA LYS A 23 3.96 10.60 6.16
C LYS A 23 3.63 9.97 7.50
N GLY A 24 4.45 9.05 7.96
CA GLY A 24 4.31 8.47 9.29
C GLY A 24 5.46 7.56 9.68
N ILE A 25 5.57 7.29 10.98
CA ILE A 25 6.54 6.33 11.50
C ILE A 25 6.06 4.91 11.21
N ILE A 26 6.94 4.08 10.65
CA ILE A 26 6.59 2.73 10.23
C ILE A 26 6.32 1.88 11.46
N THR A 27 5.09 1.36 11.51
CA THR A 27 4.63 0.50 12.60
C THR A 27 4.68 -0.97 12.19
N ARG A 28 4.75 -1.86 13.18
CA ARG A 28 4.59 -3.29 12.95
C ARG A 28 3.11 -3.58 12.70
N GLY A 29 2.82 -4.21 11.56
CA GLY A 29 1.50 -4.80 11.31
C GLY A 29 1.31 -6.13 12.05
N PHE A 30 0.27 -6.86 11.68
CA PHE A 30 -0.11 -8.14 12.32
C PHE A 30 0.69 -9.36 11.85
N GLY A 31 1.81 -9.15 11.16
CA GLY A 31 2.74 -10.22 10.77
C GLY A 31 2.13 -11.27 9.83
N ARG A 32 1.07 -10.95 9.07
CA ARG A 32 0.53 -11.89 8.08
C ARG A 32 1.49 -12.03 6.92
N GLY A 33 1.91 -13.26 6.63
CA GLY A 33 2.25 -13.90 5.35
C GLY A 33 3.06 -13.13 4.30
N SER A 34 2.80 -11.85 4.04
CA SER A 34 3.54 -10.93 3.17
C SER A 34 5.05 -11.18 3.11
N ARG A 35 5.71 -11.28 4.27
CA ARG A 35 7.15 -11.61 4.34
C ARG A 35 7.47 -13.03 3.86
N GLU A 36 6.70 -14.03 4.28
CA GLU A 36 6.83 -15.43 3.84
C GLU A 36 6.48 -15.58 2.34
N LEU A 37 5.68 -14.65 1.81
CA LEU A 37 5.29 -14.56 0.41
C LEU A 37 6.26 -13.71 -0.44
N GLY A 38 7.31 -13.13 0.17
CA GLY A 38 8.32 -12.32 -0.52
C GLY A 38 7.89 -10.89 -0.84
N VAL A 39 6.81 -10.38 -0.24
CA VAL A 39 6.23 -9.07 -0.52
C VAL A 39 5.99 -8.26 0.77
N PRO A 40 7.04 -7.84 1.49
CA PRO A 40 6.91 -7.19 2.80
C PRO A 40 6.21 -5.82 2.71
N THR A 41 5.33 -5.51 3.66
CA THR A 41 4.61 -4.22 3.75
C THR A 41 5.00 -3.41 4.99
N ALA A 42 5.17 -2.10 4.81
CA ALA A 42 5.30 -1.11 5.86
C ALA A 42 3.93 -0.52 6.21
N ASN A 43 3.55 -0.53 7.49
CA ASN A 43 2.26 0.02 7.93
C ASN A 43 2.44 1.48 8.34
N LEU A 44 1.61 2.38 7.79
CA LEU A 44 1.50 3.75 8.29
C LEU A 44 0.72 3.78 9.62
N PRO A 45 0.98 4.78 10.48
CA PRO A 45 0.23 4.99 11.72
C PRO A 45 -1.29 5.12 11.50
N GLN A 46 -2.07 4.74 12.52
CA GLN A 46 -3.54 4.75 12.44
C GLN A 46 -4.10 6.15 12.15
N ASP A 47 -3.55 7.19 12.79
CA ASP A 47 -3.94 8.59 12.58
C ASP A 47 -3.71 9.05 11.13
N VAL A 48 -2.63 8.58 10.51
CA VAL A 48 -2.35 8.82 9.09
C VAL A 48 -3.38 8.12 8.21
N ALA A 49 -3.66 6.84 8.48
CA ALA A 49 -4.68 6.08 7.75
C ALA A 49 -6.09 6.68 7.90
N ASP A 50 -6.45 7.17 9.08
CA ASP A 50 -7.74 7.80 9.36
C ASP A 50 -7.84 9.15 8.65
N SER A 51 -6.80 9.98 8.68
CA SER A 51 -6.79 11.28 7.97
C SER A 51 -6.90 11.14 6.45
N ALA A 52 -6.28 10.11 5.89
CA ALA A 52 -6.32 9.81 4.46
C ALA A 52 -7.73 9.48 3.96
N SER A 53 -8.67 9.14 4.85
CA SER A 53 -10.06 8.81 4.51
C SER A 53 -10.82 9.93 3.82
N SER A 54 -10.38 11.17 4.02
CA SER A 54 -10.95 12.36 3.39
C SER A 54 -10.63 12.47 1.89
N VAL A 55 -9.62 11.76 1.40
CA VAL A 55 -9.09 11.88 0.03
C VAL A 55 -8.89 10.54 -0.68
N LEU A 56 -8.84 9.42 0.04
CA LEU A 56 -8.66 8.08 -0.51
C LEU A 56 -9.90 7.20 -0.26
N GLU A 57 -10.31 6.48 -1.30
CA GLU A 57 -11.24 5.35 -1.23
C GLU A 57 -10.49 4.04 -0.94
N THR A 58 -11.18 2.99 -0.48
CA THR A 58 -10.50 1.71 -0.25
C THR A 58 -10.06 1.05 -1.55
N GLY A 59 -8.87 0.48 -1.57
CA GLY A 59 -8.31 -0.21 -2.72
C GLY A 59 -6.79 -0.12 -2.79
N VAL A 60 -6.27 -0.34 -4.00
CA VAL A 60 -4.83 -0.41 -4.29
C VAL A 60 -4.42 0.82 -5.08
N TYR A 61 -3.30 1.42 -4.69
CA TYR A 61 -2.75 2.63 -5.28
C TYR A 61 -1.28 2.42 -5.67
N TYR A 62 -0.76 3.27 -6.57
CA TYR A 62 0.67 3.33 -6.86
C TYR A 62 1.24 4.73 -6.64
N GLY A 63 2.56 4.79 -6.53
CA GLY A 63 3.29 6.04 -6.50
C GLY A 63 4.75 5.84 -6.09
N TRP A 64 5.25 6.74 -5.26
CA TRP A 64 6.63 6.74 -4.78
C TRP A 64 6.69 6.75 -3.27
N ALA A 65 7.70 6.11 -2.69
CA ALA A 65 7.96 6.16 -1.27
C ALA A 65 9.45 6.23 -0.95
N ARG A 66 9.76 6.82 0.20
CA ARG A 66 11.10 6.85 0.79
C ARG A 66 11.00 6.47 2.26
N ALA A 67 11.83 5.52 2.67
CA ALA A 67 12.08 5.20 4.07
C ALA A 67 13.35 5.94 4.51
N CYS A 68 13.26 6.77 5.55
CA CYS A 68 14.31 7.76 5.85
C CYS A 68 15.65 7.19 6.37
N HIS A 69 15.82 5.87 6.57
CA HIS A 69 17.18 5.31 6.77
C HIS A 69 18.06 5.42 5.53
N ASN A 70 17.47 5.64 4.35
CA ASN A 70 18.20 5.89 3.12
C ASN A 70 17.62 7.10 2.36
N ASP A 71 18.45 7.74 1.54
CA ASP A 71 18.02 8.86 0.69
C ASP A 71 17.37 8.40 -0.63
N ASN A 72 17.14 7.09 -0.81
CA ASN A 72 16.61 6.53 -2.04
C ASN A 72 15.09 6.61 -2.09
N VAL A 73 14.56 6.91 -3.28
CA VAL A 73 13.13 6.91 -3.56
C VAL A 73 12.81 5.67 -4.39
N TYR A 74 11.80 4.92 -3.96
CA TYR A 74 11.39 3.67 -4.58
C TYR A 74 9.98 3.78 -5.13
N PRO A 75 9.67 3.14 -6.27
CA PRO A 75 8.29 2.96 -6.67
C PRO A 75 7.58 2.09 -5.63
N MET A 76 6.31 2.36 -5.41
CA MET A 76 5.55 1.68 -4.37
C MET A 76 4.13 1.40 -4.81
N VAL A 77 3.54 0.41 -4.16
CA VAL A 77 2.12 0.12 -4.19
C VAL A 77 1.58 0.14 -2.76
N MET A 78 0.38 0.67 -2.59
CA MET A 78 -0.25 0.83 -1.29
C MET A 78 -1.64 0.20 -1.29
N SER A 79 -1.89 -0.68 -0.32
CA SER A 79 -3.23 -1.14 0.02
C SER A 79 -3.81 -0.22 1.09
N TYR A 80 -4.97 0.38 0.81
CA TYR A 80 -5.72 1.19 1.76
C TYR A 80 -7.10 0.57 1.98
N GLY A 81 -7.42 0.19 3.21
CA GLY A 81 -8.53 -0.73 3.45
C GLY A 81 -9.02 -0.76 4.88
N TRP A 82 -10.05 -1.55 5.14
CA TRP A 82 -10.53 -1.81 6.49
C TRP A 82 -9.75 -2.96 7.13
N ASN A 83 -9.39 -2.82 8.40
CA ASN A 83 -8.66 -3.83 9.13
C ASN A 83 -9.61 -4.85 9.79
N PRO A 84 -9.62 -6.12 9.36
CA PRO A 84 -10.52 -7.14 9.91
C PRO A 84 -10.27 -7.47 11.38
N TYR A 85 -9.05 -7.26 11.88
CA TYR A 85 -8.69 -7.52 13.27
C TYR A 85 -9.33 -6.54 14.26
N TYR A 86 -9.60 -5.33 13.80
CA TYR A 86 -10.34 -4.33 14.56
C TYR A 86 -11.83 -4.36 14.19
N LYS A 87 -12.39 -5.53 13.85
CA LYS A 87 -13.79 -5.70 13.46
C LYS A 87 -14.21 -4.76 12.31
N ASN A 88 -13.28 -4.40 11.43
CA ASN A 88 -13.48 -3.40 10.37
C ASN A 88 -13.89 -2.01 10.89
N GLU A 89 -13.51 -1.64 12.11
CA GLU A 89 -13.77 -0.29 12.67
C GLU A 89 -12.63 0.69 12.36
N LYS A 90 -11.47 0.18 11.95
CA LYS A 90 -10.26 0.98 11.68
C LYS A 90 -9.76 0.73 10.28
N ARG A 91 -9.25 1.78 9.63
CA ARG A 91 -8.58 1.66 8.33
C ARG A 91 -7.09 1.38 8.50
N SER A 92 -6.48 0.73 7.52
CA SER A 92 -5.04 0.53 7.43
C SER A 92 -4.51 1.05 6.10
N ALA A 93 -3.28 1.55 6.10
CA ALA A 93 -2.51 1.89 4.92
C ALA A 93 -1.20 1.09 4.94
N GLU A 94 -1.08 0.13 4.03
CA GLU A 94 0.03 -0.81 3.92
C GLU A 94 0.79 -0.57 2.63
N VAL A 95 2.05 -0.16 2.75
CA VAL A 95 2.90 0.25 1.63
C VAL A 95 3.95 -0.81 1.37
N HIS A 96 3.99 -1.34 0.14
CA HIS A 96 5.09 -2.17 -0.34
C HIS A 96 5.98 -1.33 -1.25
N LEU A 97 7.25 -1.16 -0.86
CA LEU A 97 8.28 -0.55 -1.70
C LEU A 97 8.77 -1.62 -2.67
N ILE A 98 8.76 -1.32 -3.97
CA ILE A 98 9.21 -2.22 -5.03
C ILE A 98 10.74 -2.21 -5.06
N ASN A 99 11.32 -2.87 -4.07
CA ASN A 99 12.75 -3.09 -3.91
C ASN A 99 12.99 -4.20 -2.88
N THR A 100 14.17 -4.81 -2.92
CA THR A 100 14.61 -5.77 -1.89
C THR A 100 15.50 -5.06 -0.88
N PHE A 101 15.18 -5.22 0.40
CA PHE A 101 15.93 -4.65 1.51
C PHE A 101 16.57 -5.76 2.35
N PRO A 102 17.81 -5.58 2.84
CA PRO A 102 18.48 -6.58 3.66
C PRO A 102 17.93 -6.64 5.09
N GLU A 103 17.29 -5.57 5.56
CA GLU A 103 16.80 -5.41 6.92
C GLU A 103 15.45 -4.68 6.99
N ASP A 104 14.76 -4.85 8.11
CA ASP A 104 13.52 -4.15 8.40
C ASP A 104 13.83 -2.72 8.89
N PHE A 105 12.97 -1.78 8.55
CA PHE A 105 13.11 -0.37 8.89
C PHE A 105 11.93 0.13 9.74
N TYR A 106 11.50 -0.67 10.72
CA TYR A 106 10.49 -0.25 11.71
C TYR A 106 11.01 0.91 12.56
N GLY A 107 10.14 1.87 12.86
CA GLY A 107 10.52 3.09 13.60
C GLY A 107 11.08 4.21 12.72
N ASP A 108 11.38 3.93 11.44
CA ASP A 108 11.73 4.97 10.48
C ASP A 108 10.53 5.78 10.04
N GLU A 109 10.78 7.00 9.59
CA GLU A 109 9.81 7.81 8.88
C GLU A 109 9.65 7.32 7.44
N LEU A 110 8.43 6.90 7.07
CA LEU A 110 8.01 6.69 5.70
C LEU A 110 7.39 7.98 5.15
N ARG A 111 7.80 8.37 3.95
CA ARG A 111 7.12 9.39 3.15
C ARG A 111 6.60 8.75 1.87
N VAL A 112 5.36 9.04 1.53
CA VAL A 112 4.62 8.42 0.43
C VAL A 112 3.99 9.51 -0.43
N ILE A 113 4.13 9.37 -1.74
CA ILE A 113 3.46 10.18 -2.75
C ILE A 113 2.56 9.24 -3.53
N VAL A 114 1.25 9.33 -3.34
CA VAL A 114 0.26 8.56 -4.07
C VAL A 114 -0.06 9.30 -5.37
N LEU A 115 0.03 8.61 -6.51
CA LEU A 115 -0.14 9.21 -7.83
C LEU A 115 -1.43 8.81 -8.54
N SER A 116 -1.93 7.59 -8.31
CA SER A 116 -3.23 7.17 -8.83
C SER A 116 -3.72 5.89 -8.15
N TYR A 117 -5.00 5.63 -8.30
CA TYR A 117 -5.69 4.39 -7.99
C TYR A 117 -5.45 3.32 -9.07
N ILE A 118 -5.33 2.07 -8.66
CA ILE A 118 -5.21 0.89 -9.53
C ILE A 118 -6.55 0.16 -9.61
N ARG A 119 -7.10 -0.26 -8.46
CA ARG A 119 -8.26 -1.16 -8.39
C ARG A 119 -8.85 -1.23 -6.99
N PRO A 120 -10.11 -1.70 -6.84
CA PRO A 120 -10.70 -1.93 -5.53
C PRO A 120 -10.05 -3.12 -4.81
N GLU A 121 -10.35 -3.22 -3.52
CA GLU A 121 -10.09 -4.43 -2.73
C GLU A 121 -10.80 -5.63 -3.38
N LEU A 122 -10.14 -6.78 -3.41
CA LEU A 122 -10.71 -8.00 -3.98
C LEU A 122 -10.81 -9.06 -2.89
N ASN A 123 -12.01 -9.65 -2.77
CA ASN A 123 -12.27 -10.75 -1.85
C ASN A 123 -11.82 -12.05 -2.51
N TYR A 124 -10.91 -12.78 -1.85
CA TYR A 124 -10.47 -14.09 -2.31
C TYR A 124 -10.69 -15.14 -1.24
N SER A 125 -11.33 -16.24 -1.63
CA SER A 125 -11.73 -17.34 -0.76
C SER A 125 -10.68 -18.44 -0.59
N SER A 126 -9.51 -18.35 -1.25
CA SER A 126 -8.45 -19.37 -1.15
C SER A 126 -7.03 -18.79 -1.26
N LEU A 127 -6.11 -19.39 -0.49
CA LEU A 127 -4.71 -18.98 -0.33
C LEU A 127 -3.88 -19.04 -1.63
N GLY A 128 -4.27 -19.90 -2.59
CA GLY A 128 -3.56 -20.11 -3.85
C GLY A 128 -3.65 -18.93 -4.83
N ASN A 129 -4.71 -18.11 -4.74
CA ASN A 129 -4.87 -16.89 -5.53
C ASN A 129 -4.24 -15.65 -4.86
N PHE A 130 -3.66 -15.83 -3.68
CA PHE A 130 -3.24 -14.73 -2.80
C PHE A 130 -1.87 -14.15 -3.17
N ILE A 131 -0.98 -14.96 -3.76
CA ILE A 131 0.46 -14.66 -3.91
C ILE A 131 0.77 -13.76 -5.11
N LEU A 132 0.09 -13.97 -6.24
CA LEU A 132 0.28 -13.14 -7.44
C LEU A 132 -0.40 -11.77 -7.31
N PHE A 133 -1.47 -11.66 -6.53
CA PHE A 133 -2.44 -10.58 -6.69
C PHE A 133 -2.34 -9.48 -5.64
N TYR A 134 -1.61 -9.69 -4.53
CA TYR A 134 -1.54 -8.69 -3.47
C TYR A 134 -0.77 -7.43 -3.89
N PHE A 135 0.23 -7.53 -4.80
CA PHE A 135 1.03 -6.36 -5.20
C PHE A 135 1.69 -6.41 -6.58
N PHE A 136 1.62 -7.50 -7.34
CA PHE A 136 2.15 -7.55 -8.71
C PHE A 136 0.99 -7.56 -9.71
N LEU A 137 0.83 -6.44 -10.45
CA LEU A 137 0.06 -6.30 -11.70
C LEU A 137 -1.31 -7.04 -11.77
#